data_AF-A0A6B3FX98-F1
#
_entry.id   AF-A0A6B3FX98-F1
#
_cell.length_a   1.000
_cell.length_b   1.000
_cell.length_c   1.000
_cell.angle_alpha   90.00
_cell.angle_beta   90.00
_cell.angle_gamma   90.00
#
_symmetry.space_group_name_H-M   'P 1'
#
loop_
_entity.id
_entity.type
_entity.pdbx_description
1 polymer ?
#
loop_
_entity_poly.entity_id
_entity_poly.type
_entity_poly.pdbx_seq_one_letter_code
_entity_poly.pdbx_strand_id
1 'polypeptide(L)'
;DFRYDRAPVGALQGLDPERVVYTGSVSKSLAPGLRLGWLIAPAALTERIVARKRTMDLGNPVLDQAVLADFIVRGGYDRQLRR
;
A
#
# COMPACT_ATOMS: atom_id res chain seq x y z
N ASP A 1 -9.26 -0.89 -6.81
CA ASP A 1 -10.43 -0.90 -7.68
C ASP A 1 -11.63 -0.86 -6.77
N PHE A 2 -12.31 0.29 -6.69
CA PHE A 2 -13.46 0.43 -5.79
C PHE A 2 -14.64 -0.24 -6.47
N ARG A 3 -15.15 -1.30 -5.84
CA ARG A 3 -16.35 -1.97 -6.30
C ARG A 3 -17.50 -1.48 -5.45
N TYR A 4 -18.48 -0.87 -6.09
CA TYR A 4 -19.64 -0.27 -5.44
C TYR A 4 -20.86 -1.21 -5.45
N ASP A 5 -20.81 -2.26 -6.27
CA ASP A 5 -21.91 -3.15 -6.60
C ASP A 5 -21.76 -4.57 -6.01
N ARG A 6 -20.55 -4.95 -5.57
CA ARG A 6 -20.25 -6.30 -5.09
C ARG A 6 -19.07 -6.34 -4.12
N ALA A 7 -19.04 -7.40 -3.33
CA ALA A 7 -17.91 -7.68 -2.44
C ALA A 7 -16.58 -7.71 -3.23
N PRO A 8 -15.50 -7.14 -2.67
CA PRO A 8 -14.20 -7.19 -3.31
C PRO A 8 -13.73 -8.64 -3.45
N VAL A 9 -13.18 -8.96 -4.62
CA VAL A 9 -12.52 -10.26 -4.82
C VAL A 9 -11.18 -10.21 -4.08
N GLY A 10 -10.83 -11.32 -3.42
CA GLY A 10 -9.57 -11.47 -2.72
C GLY A 10 -8.37 -11.16 -3.64
N ALA A 11 -7.33 -10.56 -3.06
CA ALA A 11 -6.12 -10.29 -3.81
C ALA A 11 -5.44 -11.60 -4.26
N LEU A 12 -4.93 -11.63 -5.49
CA LEU A 12 -4.20 -12.79 -6.05
C LEU A 12 -3.03 -13.22 -5.15
N GLN A 13 -2.41 -12.28 -4.44
CA GLN A 13 -1.31 -12.57 -3.52
C GLN A 13 -1.71 -13.52 -2.37
N GLY A 14 -2.98 -13.57 -1.98
CA GLY A 14 -3.46 -14.53 -0.99
C GLY A 14 -3.46 -15.98 -1.50
N LEU A 15 -3.40 -16.19 -2.82
CA LEU A 15 -3.42 -17.51 -3.45
C LEU A 15 -2.02 -18.07 -3.72
N ASP A 16 -1.03 -17.21 -4.02
CA ASP A 16 0.36 -17.63 -4.27
C ASP A 16 1.37 -16.57 -3.75
N PRO A 17 1.59 -16.49 -2.42
CA PRO A 17 2.45 -15.47 -1.80
C PRO A 17 3.92 -15.53 -2.24
N GLU A 18 4.39 -16.69 -2.67
CA GLU A 18 5.79 -16.92 -3.07
C GLU A 18 6.06 -16.51 -4.52
N ARG A 19 5.02 -16.28 -5.32
CA ARG A 19 5.16 -15.90 -6.74
C ARG A 19 4.53 -14.56 -7.09
N VAL A 20 3.66 -14.03 -6.23
CA VAL A 20 2.89 -12.82 -6.53
C VAL A 20 3.40 -11.64 -5.71
N VAL A 21 3.85 -10.60 -6.40
CA VAL A 21 4.10 -9.29 -5.79
C VAL A 21 2.80 -8.49 -5.81
N TYR A 22 2.31 -8.09 -4.63
CA TYR A 22 1.14 -7.23 -4.49
C TYR A 22 1.55 -5.77 -4.29
N THR A 23 0.85 -4.87 -4.98
CA THR A 23 1.06 -3.43 -4.86
C THR A 23 -0.20 -2.77 -4.30
N GLY A 24 -0.05 -2.02 -3.22
CA GLY A 24 -1.13 -1.21 -2.63
C GLY A 24 -0.81 0.29 -2.67
N SER A 25 -1.85 1.13 -2.61
CA SER A 25 -1.69 2.59 -2.64
C SER A 25 -2.92 3.30 -2.09
N VAL A 26 -2.72 4.50 -1.54
CA VAL A 26 -3.79 5.43 -1.16
C VAL A 26 -4.04 6.55 -2.18
N SER A 27 -3.40 6.51 -3.36
CA SER A 27 -3.50 7.58 -4.35
C SER A 27 -4.91 7.82 -4.87
N LYS A 28 -5.78 6.79 -4.82
CA LYS A 28 -7.17 6.88 -5.28
C LYS A 28 -8.19 6.98 -4.13
N SER A 29 -7.82 6.60 -2.91
CA SER A 29 -8.69 6.72 -1.73
C SER A 29 -8.53 8.04 -0.99
N LEU A 30 -7.32 8.63 -1.01
CA LEU A 30 -7.00 9.85 -0.28
C LEU A 30 -6.62 11.00 -1.22
N ALA A 31 -5.40 10.96 -1.74
CA ALA A 31 -4.92 11.98 -2.66
C ALA A 31 -3.72 11.46 -3.47
N PRO A 32 -3.66 11.70 -4.79
CA PRO A 32 -2.51 11.33 -5.60
C PRO A 32 -1.20 11.96 -5.13
N GLY A 33 -1.28 13.17 -4.55
CA GLY A 33 -0.14 13.97 -4.09
C GLY A 33 0.61 13.39 -2.88
N LEU A 34 0.01 12.50 -2.09
CA LEU A 34 0.68 11.85 -0.96
C LEU A 34 1.81 10.92 -1.41
N ARG A 35 1.75 10.41 -2.65
CA ARG A 35 2.72 9.44 -3.20
C ARG A 35 2.96 8.20 -2.32
N LEU A 36 1.99 7.82 -1.49
CA LEU A 36 2.09 6.66 -0.61
C LEU A 36 1.57 5.39 -1.28
N GLY A 37 2.43 4.37 -1.28
CA GLY A 37 2.14 3.02 -1.70
C GLY A 37 3.09 2.02 -1.05
N TRP A 38 2.76 0.74 -1.15
CA TRP A 38 3.51 -0.34 -0.53
C TRP A 38 3.54 -1.58 -1.42
N LEU A 39 4.49 -2.46 -1.12
CA LEU A 39 4.67 -3.75 -1.78
C LEU A 39 4.59 -4.86 -0.72
N ILE A 40 3.91 -5.95 -1.06
CA ILE A 40 4.05 -7.23 -0.38
C ILE A 40 4.70 -8.16 -1.40
N ALA A 41 5.94 -8.56 -1.15
CA ALA A 41 6.75 -9.34 -2.08
C ALA A 41 7.18 -10.68 -1.44
N PRO A 42 7.46 -11.71 -2.26
CA PRO A 42 8.06 -12.95 -1.79
C PRO A 42 9.35 -12.68 -1.01
N ALA A 43 9.59 -13.46 0.05
CA ALA A 43 10.74 -13.25 0.95
C ALA A 43 12.08 -13.22 0.19
N ALA A 44 12.24 -14.08 -0.82
CA ALA A 44 13.42 -14.16 -1.66
C ALA A 44 13.72 -12.88 -2.48
N LEU A 45 12.74 -11.98 -2.65
CA LEU A 45 12.88 -10.74 -3.40
C LEU A 45 12.98 -9.50 -2.51
N THR A 46 12.53 -9.57 -1.25
CA THR A 46 12.39 -8.43 -0.35
C THR A 46 13.68 -7.64 -0.18
N GLU A 47 14.80 -8.31 0.13
CA GLU A 47 16.08 -7.63 0.36
C GLU A 47 16.57 -6.89 -0.89
N ARG A 48 16.44 -7.51 -2.08
CA ARG A 48 16.83 -6.91 -3.36
C ARG A 48 15.98 -5.69 -3.68
N ILE A 49 14.67 -5.75 -3.42
CA ILE A 49 13.75 -4.63 -3.62
C ILE A 49 14.11 -3.47 -2.69
N VAL A 50 14.33 -3.74 -1.40
CA VAL A 50 14.69 -2.73 -0.41
C VAL A 50 16.04 -2.09 -0.76
N ALA A 51 17.04 -2.88 -1.13
CA ALA A 51 18.35 -2.37 -1.55
C ALA A 51 18.22 -1.46 -2.77
N ARG A 52 17.43 -1.86 -3.77
CA ARG A 52 17.21 -1.03 -4.96
C ARG A 52 16.47 0.26 -4.63
N LYS A 53 15.39 0.18 -3.84
CA LYS A 53 14.60 1.34 -3.39
C LYS A 53 15.46 2.40 -2.72
N ARG A 54 16.38 2.01 -1.82
CA ARG A 54 17.31 2.93 -1.15
C ARG A 54 18.17 3.77 -2.09
N THR A 55 18.39 3.31 -3.32
CA THR A 55 19.18 4.00 -4.34
C THR A 55 18.33 4.74 -5.38
N MET A 56 17.01 4.58 -5.36
CA MET A 56 16.10 5.14 -6.36
C MET A 56 15.45 6.45 -5.91
N ASP A 57 15.34 6.68 -4.60
CA ASP A 57 14.86 7.93 -4.07
C ASP A 57 15.72 8.44 -2.92
N LEU A 58 15.68 9.75 -2.73
CA LEU A 58 16.42 10.47 -1.68
C LEU A 58 15.80 10.30 -0.29
N GLY A 59 14.87 9.34 -0.13
CA GLY A 59 14.22 9.05 1.14
C GLY A 59 12.74 8.67 1.00
N ASN A 60 12.14 8.35 2.15
CA ASN A 60 10.72 8.09 2.30
C ASN A 60 10.03 9.35 2.86
N PRO A 61 8.78 9.65 2.47
CA PRO A 61 8.02 10.74 3.07
C PRO A 61 7.58 10.37 4.50
N VAL A 62 8.50 10.47 5.46
CA VAL A 62 8.33 9.97 6.84
C VAL A 62 7.12 10.61 7.53
N LEU A 63 6.90 11.91 7.34
CA LEU A 63 5.76 12.60 7.93
C LEU A 63 4.44 12.07 7.36
N ASP A 64 4.33 11.93 6.05
CA ASP A 64 3.12 11.41 5.41
C ASP A 64 2.85 9.96 5.81
N GLN A 65 3.90 9.15 5.96
CA GLN A 65 3.80 7.77 6.46
C GLN A 65 3.28 7.74 7.91
N ALA A 66 3.82 8.58 8.79
CA ALA A 66 3.40 8.66 10.19
C ALA A 66 1.94 9.13 10.32
N VAL A 67 1.56 10.15 9.55
CA VAL A 67 0.18 10.66 9.52
C VAL A 67 -0.77 9.59 9.00
N LEU A 68 -0.42 8.89 7.92
CA LEU A 68 -1.26 7.80 7.40
C LEU A 68 -1.39 6.67 8.43
N ALA A 69 -0.30 6.29 9.11
CA ALA A 69 -0.33 5.26 10.14
C ALA A 69 -1.28 5.64 11.28
N ASP A 70 -1.17 6.86 11.83
CA ASP A 70 -2.08 7.37 12.87
C ASP A 70 -3.54 7.43 12.36
N PHE A 71 -3.75 7.87 11.12
CA PHE A 71 -5.07 7.92 10.50
C PHE A 71 -5.73 6.55 10.36
N ILE A 72 -4.95 5.51 10.04
CA ILE A 72 -5.40 4.11 10.00
C ILE A 72 -5.73 3.63 11.41
N VAL A 73 -4.81 3.80 12.37
CA VAL A 73 -4.98 3.33 13.76
C VAL A 73 -6.23 3.96 14.41
N ARG A 74 -6.54 5.22 14.11
CA ARG A 74 -7.75 5.91 14.59
C ARG A 74 -9.03 5.58 13.81
N GLY A 75 -8.97 4.62 12.88
CA GLY A 75 -10.07 4.22 12.00
C GLY A 75 -10.53 5.31 11.03
N GLY A 76 -9.74 6.37 10.86
CA GLY A 76 -10.07 7.48 9.97
C GLY A 76 -10.09 7.04 8.51
N TYR A 77 -9.17 6.15 8.13
CA TYR A 77 -9.11 5.60 6.78
C TYR A 77 -10.38 4.82 6.41
N ASP A 78 -10.83 3.94 7.29
CA ASP A 78 -12.05 3.15 7.06
C ASP A 78 -13.30 4.03 6.96
N ARG A 79 -13.38 5.10 7.77
CA ARG A 79 -14.48 6.08 7.68
C ARG A 79 -14.46 6.85 6.35
N GLN A 80 -13.27 7.22 5.88
CA GLN A 80 -13.10 7.92 4.60
C GLN A 80 -13.51 7.05 3.41
N LEU A 81 -13.22 5.73 3.44
CA LEU A 81 -13.59 4.79 2.37
C LEU A 81 -15.10 4.51 2.27
N ARG A 82 -15.88 4.79 3.31
CA ARG A 82 -17.34 4.60 3.33
C ARG A 82 -18.12 5.84 2.87
N ARG A 83 -17.44 6.97 2.66
CA ARG A 83 -18.02 8.19 2.11
C ARG A 83 -18.04 8.10 0.58
#